data_AF-A0AAD7MDG0-F1
#
_entry.id   AF-A0AAD7MDG0-F1
#
_cell.length_a   1.000
_cell.length_b   1.000
_cell.length_c   1.000
_cell.angle_alpha   90.00
_cell.angle_beta   90.00
_cell.angle_gamma   90.00
#
_symmetry.space_group_name_H-M   'P 1'
#
loop_
_entity.id
_entity.type
_entity.pdbx_description
1 polymer ?
#
loop_
_entity_poly.entity_id
_entity_poly.type
_entity_poly.pdbx_seq_one_letter_code
_entity_poly.pdbx_strand_id
1 'polypeptide(L)'
;LTHRTGQKSFFIHNIPAHLIPKPKLPGKMSVPCLICGKNQTLNKMREHVGAHILLALRHVNSGVLLLLNMEIGIEPCGFCGLDGCITQLSVSKEGKHSIKSSCQYHYEKIQYKAAKATSNRSPCTNVSLHCSLC
;
A
#
# COMPACT_ATOMS: atom_id res chain seq x y z
N LEU A 1 39.47 -24.03 6.44
CA LEU A 1 38.63 -23.95 5.22
C LEU A 1 37.27 -24.55 5.54
N THR A 2 36.33 -23.73 6.00
CA THR A 2 34.99 -24.19 6.42
C THR A 2 34.08 -24.29 5.20
N HIS A 3 33.82 -25.53 4.76
CA HIS A 3 32.81 -25.81 3.76
C HIS A 3 31.43 -25.34 4.27
N ARG A 4 30.85 -24.32 3.63
CA ARG A 4 29.43 -24.00 3.78
C ARG A 4 28.64 -25.10 3.10
N THR A 5 28.17 -26.08 3.86
CA THR A 5 27.17 -27.05 3.40
C THR A 5 25.93 -26.27 2.96
N GLY A 6 25.68 -26.22 1.65
CA GLY A 6 24.52 -25.54 1.07
C GLY A 6 23.23 -26.06 1.71
N GLN A 7 22.45 -25.15 2.29
CA GLN A 7 21.15 -25.49 2.88
C GLN A 7 20.24 -26.13 1.83
N LYS A 8 19.42 -27.11 2.26
CA LYS A 8 18.36 -27.69 1.44
C LYS A 8 17.36 -26.60 1.06
N SER A 9 17.40 -26.14 -0.19
CA SER A 9 16.42 -25.19 -0.73
C SER A 9 15.11 -25.91 -1.03
N PHE A 10 13.99 -25.35 -0.58
CA PHE A 10 12.66 -25.82 -0.94
C PHE A 10 12.22 -25.14 -2.25
N PHE A 11 12.00 -25.92 -3.30
CA PHE A 11 11.54 -25.43 -4.59
C PHE A 11 10.06 -25.75 -4.76
N ILE A 12 9.27 -24.71 -5.05
CA ILE A 12 7.86 -24.87 -5.42
C ILE A 12 7.78 -24.86 -6.95
N HIS A 13 7.47 -26.01 -7.52
CA HIS A 13 7.14 -26.11 -8.95
C HIS A 13 5.68 -25.71 -9.17
N ASN A 14 5.37 -25.10 -10.32
CA ASN A 14 4.01 -24.71 -10.70
C ASN A 14 3.34 -23.70 -9.75
N ILE A 15 4.03 -22.60 -9.45
CA ILE A 15 3.46 -21.48 -8.69
C ILE A 15 2.23 -20.95 -9.47
N PRO A 16 1.02 -21.00 -8.88
CA PRO A 16 -0.18 -20.44 -9.49
C PRO A 16 0.03 -18.99 -9.95
N ALA A 17 -0.55 -18.60 -11.08
CA ALA A 17 -0.32 -17.27 -11.67
C ALA A 17 -0.60 -16.11 -10.69
N HIS A 18 -1.54 -16.28 -9.76
CA HIS A 18 -1.88 -15.28 -8.73
C HIS A 18 -0.83 -15.16 -7.60
N LEU A 19 0.08 -16.13 -7.46
CA LEU A 19 1.22 -16.11 -6.53
C LEU A 19 2.51 -15.63 -7.19
N ILE A 20 2.52 -15.42 -8.51
CA ILE A 20 3.66 -14.85 -9.22
C ILE A 20 3.73 -13.35 -8.86
N PRO A 21 4.86 -12.87 -8.27
CA PRO A 21 5.00 -11.47 -7.93
C PRO A 21 4.87 -10.60 -9.18
N LYS A 22 3.83 -9.75 -9.23
CA LYS A 22 3.73 -8.73 -10.27
C LYS A 22 4.82 -7.67 -10.03
N PRO A 23 5.54 -7.23 -11.09
CA PRO A 23 6.49 -6.14 -10.95
C PRO A 23 5.79 -4.91 -10.41
N LYS A 24 6.44 -4.22 -9.46
CA LYS A 24 5.87 -3.03 -8.84
C LYS A 24 6.04 -1.85 -9.79
N LEU A 25 5.04 -0.99 -9.81
CA LEU A 25 5.07 0.20 -10.64
C LEU A 25 6.02 1.25 -10.03
N PRO A 26 6.69 2.09 -10.86
CA PRO A 26 7.54 3.16 -10.36
C PRO A 26 6.68 4.27 -9.73
N GLY A 27 7.12 4.83 -8.60
CA GLY A 27 6.33 5.80 -7.84
C GLY A 27 5.99 7.11 -8.58
N LYS A 28 6.70 7.44 -9.66
CA LYS A 28 6.43 8.62 -10.51
C LYS A 28 5.40 8.36 -11.61
N MET A 29 4.97 7.11 -11.80
CA MET A 29 3.96 6.76 -12.80
C MET A 29 2.63 7.39 -12.43
N SER A 30 1.95 8.00 -13.41
CA SER A 30 0.58 8.47 -13.27
C SER A 30 -0.37 7.31 -13.50
N VAL A 31 -1.26 7.04 -12.55
CA VAL A 31 -2.29 6.00 -12.64
C VAL A 31 -3.64 6.54 -12.15
N PRO A 32 -4.78 6.03 -12.65
CA PRO A 32 -6.08 6.45 -12.17
C PRO A 32 -6.32 5.96 -10.74
N CYS A 33 -7.00 6.76 -9.92
CA CYS A 33 -7.52 6.27 -8.64
C CYS A 33 -8.64 5.27 -8.91
N LEU A 34 -8.56 4.09 -8.29
CA LEU A 34 -9.62 3.07 -8.43
C LEU A 34 -10.94 3.48 -7.76
N ILE A 35 -10.91 4.49 -6.89
CA ILE A 35 -12.12 5.01 -6.23
C ILE A 35 -12.83 6.07 -7.09
N CYS A 36 -12.08 7.05 -7.59
CA CYS A 36 -12.68 8.24 -8.21
C CYS A 36 -12.28 8.49 -9.67
N GLY A 37 -11.47 7.62 -10.26
CA GLY A 37 -10.96 7.75 -11.63
C GLY A 37 -9.93 8.86 -11.85
N LYS A 38 -9.71 9.78 -10.89
CA LYS A 38 -8.74 10.87 -11.05
C LYS A 38 -7.32 10.33 -11.13
N ASN A 39 -6.57 10.77 -12.13
CA ASN A 39 -5.16 10.44 -12.27
C ASN A 39 -4.33 11.05 -11.12
N GLN A 40 -3.43 10.25 -10.56
CA GLN A 40 -2.49 10.67 -9.53
C GLN A 40 -1.12 10.02 -9.80
N THR A 41 -0.04 10.70 -9.44
CA THR A 41 1.25 10.02 -9.36
C THR A 41 1.19 8.96 -8.26
N LEU A 42 1.74 7.78 -8.53
CA LEU A 42 1.57 6.62 -7.66
C LEU A 42 2.08 6.85 -6.23
N ASN A 43 3.17 7.63 -6.07
CA ASN A 43 3.69 8.04 -4.77
C ASN A 43 2.74 8.95 -3.96
N LYS A 44 1.77 9.59 -4.61
CA LYS A 44 0.71 10.42 -4.02
C LYS A 44 -0.60 9.69 -3.85
N MET A 45 -0.75 8.50 -4.45
CA MET A 45 -1.99 7.74 -4.39
C MET A 45 -2.42 7.40 -2.96
N ARG A 46 -1.47 7.11 -2.06
CA ARG A 46 -1.77 6.84 -0.64
C ARG A 46 -2.47 8.00 0.07
N GLU A 47 -1.93 9.21 -0.12
CA GLU A 47 -2.49 10.45 0.42
C GLU A 47 -3.88 10.71 -0.16
N HIS A 48 -4.03 10.52 -1.47
CA HIS A 48 -5.29 10.71 -2.19
C HIS A 48 -6.38 9.71 -1.73
N VAL A 49 -6.05 8.43 -1.68
CA VAL A 49 -6.95 7.37 -1.21
C VAL A 49 -7.28 7.54 0.27
N GLY A 50 -6.31 7.98 1.09
CA GLY A 50 -6.53 8.25 2.51
C GLY A 50 -7.61 9.30 2.75
N ALA A 51 -7.74 10.29 1.87
CA ALA A 51 -8.83 11.26 1.92
C ALA A 51 -10.19 10.59 1.70
N HIS A 52 -10.33 9.70 0.71
CA HIS A 52 -11.58 8.97 0.47
C HIS A 52 -11.97 8.08 1.64
N ILE A 53 -11.01 7.30 2.16
CA ILE A 53 -11.22 6.43 3.32
C ILE A 53 -11.69 7.27 4.51
N LEU A 54 -11.01 8.37 4.82
CA LEU A 54 -11.36 9.23 5.94
C LEU A 54 -12.76 9.84 5.79
N LEU A 55 -13.11 10.33 4.60
CA LEU A 55 -14.44 10.90 4.35
C LEU A 55 -15.55 9.85 4.49
N ALA A 56 -15.32 8.65 3.94
CA ALA A 56 -16.25 7.53 4.06
C ALA A 56 -16.46 7.12 5.53
N LEU A 57 -15.38 7.01 6.32
CA LEU A 57 -15.45 6.70 7.75
C LEU A 57 -16.14 7.79 8.58
N ARG A 58 -16.22 9.03 8.07
CA ARG A 58 -16.94 10.13 8.72
C ARG A 58 -18.39 10.25 8.28
N HIS A 59 -18.87 9.32 7.45
CA HIS A 59 -20.18 9.40 6.79
C HIS A 59 -20.39 10.74 6.07
N VAL A 60 -19.29 11.39 5.69
CA VAL A 60 -19.34 12.57 4.84
C VAL A 60 -19.48 12.04 3.43
N ASN A 61 -20.68 12.20 2.90
CA ASN A 61 -21.02 11.99 1.52
C ASN A 61 -20.08 12.83 0.62
N SER A 62 -18.93 12.27 0.29
CA SER A 62 -18.03 12.85 -0.70
C SER A 62 -18.81 12.78 -2.00
N GLY A 63 -19.20 13.93 -2.56
CA GLY A 63 -20.07 13.98 -3.75
C GLY A 63 -19.56 13.08 -4.89
N VAL A 64 -18.24 12.83 -4.95
CA VAL A 64 -17.61 11.91 -5.90
C VAL A 64 -17.90 10.42 -5.62
N LEU A 65 -17.96 9.98 -4.36
CA LEU A 65 -18.32 8.60 -3.99
C LEU A 65 -19.79 8.29 -4.30
N LEU A 66 -20.67 9.26 -4.00
CA LEU A 66 -22.09 9.20 -4.36
C LEU A 66 -22.29 9.16 -5.88
N LEU A 67 -21.60 10.02 -6.63
CA LEU A 67 -21.70 10.07 -8.09
C LEU A 67 -21.25 8.78 -8.78
N LEU A 68 -20.32 8.05 -8.16
CA LEU A 68 -19.79 6.79 -8.69
C LEU A 68 -20.43 5.54 -8.06
N ASN A 69 -21.40 5.73 -7.15
CA ASN A 69 -22.08 4.67 -6.41
C ASN A 69 -21.10 3.64 -5.81
N MET A 70 -19.98 4.14 -5.30
CA MET A 70 -18.87 3.32 -4.80
C MET A 70 -18.80 3.41 -3.28
N GLU A 71 -18.83 2.25 -2.63
CA GLU A 71 -18.63 2.13 -1.18
C GLU A 71 -17.18 1.75 -0.88
N ILE A 72 -16.60 2.42 0.12
CA ILE A 72 -15.33 1.99 0.69
C ILE A 72 -15.60 0.75 1.54
N GLY A 73 -14.83 -0.31 1.31
CA GLY A 73 -14.96 -1.58 2.04
C GLY A 73 -14.60 -1.45 3.52
N ILE A 74 -14.73 -2.56 4.24
CA ILE A 74 -14.53 -2.60 5.71
C ILE A 74 -13.05 -2.50 6.05
N GLU A 75 -12.19 -3.08 5.21
CA GLU A 75 -10.74 -3.13 5.41
C GLU A 75 -9.99 -2.51 4.22
N PRO A 76 -10.18 -1.21 3.96
CA PRO A 76 -9.71 -0.60 2.73
C PRO A 76 -8.18 -0.49 2.72
N CYS A 77 -7.60 -0.89 1.59
CA CYS A 77 -6.16 -0.79 1.39
C CYS A 77 -5.69 0.67 1.36
N GLY A 78 -4.70 1.03 2.17
CA GLY A 78 -4.12 2.38 2.15
C GLY A 78 -3.46 2.80 0.82
N PHE A 79 -3.24 1.88 -0.13
CA PHE A 79 -2.64 2.18 -1.44
C PHE A 79 -3.67 2.34 -2.56
N CYS A 80 -4.61 1.40 -2.71
CA CYS A 80 -5.60 1.42 -3.79
C CYS A 80 -7.02 1.75 -3.32
N GLY A 81 -7.28 1.70 -2.02
CA GLY A 81 -8.57 2.02 -1.41
C GLY A 81 -9.61 0.91 -1.45
N LEU A 82 -9.28 -0.23 -2.06
CA LEU A 82 -10.13 -1.41 -2.14
C LEU A 82 -9.74 -2.45 -1.08
N ASP A 83 -10.63 -3.41 -0.81
CA ASP A 83 -10.39 -4.50 0.13
C ASP A 83 -9.54 -5.64 -0.49
N GLY A 84 -9.08 -6.57 0.36
CA GLY A 84 -8.38 -7.78 -0.07
C GLY A 84 -6.87 -7.64 -0.31
N CYS A 85 -6.30 -6.46 -0.06
CA CYS A 85 -4.84 -6.28 -0.11
C CYS A 85 -4.21 -6.58 1.25
N ILE A 86 -3.10 -7.33 1.24
CA ILE A 86 -2.31 -7.61 2.44
C ILE A 86 -1.14 -6.63 2.47
N THR A 87 -0.96 -5.94 3.59
CA THR A 87 0.16 -5.01 3.81
C THR A 87 0.86 -5.35 5.12
N GLN A 88 2.18 -5.44 5.09
CA GLN A 88 3.01 -5.76 6.24
C GLN A 88 4.03 -4.64 6.47
N LEU A 89 4.11 -4.16 7.70
CA LEU A 89 5.19 -3.30 8.17
C LEU A 89 6.19 -4.16 8.95
N SER A 90 7.45 -4.14 8.54
CA SER A 90 8.54 -4.85 9.23
C SER A 90 9.58 -3.87 9.73
N VAL A 91 10.20 -4.20 10.86
CA VAL A 91 11.30 -3.42 11.45
C VAL A 91 12.54 -4.33 11.50
N SER A 92 13.66 -3.86 10.96
CA SER A 92 14.94 -4.60 11.04
C SER A 92 15.52 -4.52 12.46
N LYS A 93 16.54 -5.34 12.75
CA LYS A 93 17.26 -5.28 14.04
C LYS A 93 17.87 -3.90 14.31
N GLU A 94 18.23 -3.19 13.24
CA GLU A 94 18.77 -1.83 13.26
C GLU A 94 17.66 -0.75 13.28
N GLY A 95 16.39 -1.13 13.47
CA GLY A 95 15.25 -0.20 13.55
C GLY A 95 14.74 0.32 12.20
N LYS A 96 15.23 -0.22 11.07
CA LYS A 96 14.81 0.23 9.74
C LYS A 96 13.44 -0.33 9.39
N HIS A 97 12.51 0.56 9.06
CA HIS A 97 11.16 0.18 8.67
C HIS A 97 11.07 -0.11 7.16
N SER A 98 10.38 -1.19 6.80
CA SER A 98 10.05 -1.52 5.41
C SER A 98 8.57 -1.91 5.30
N ILE A 99 7.92 -1.45 4.24
CA ILE A 99 6.55 -1.87 3.91
C ILE A 99 6.61 -2.89 2.78
N LYS A 100 5.88 -3.98 2.93
CA LYS A 100 5.54 -4.92 1.84
C LYS A 100 4.05 -4.91 1.65
N SER A 101 3.58 -5.04 0.40
CA SER A 101 2.16 -5.15 0.13
C SER A 101 1.89 -5.97 -1.12
N SER A 102 0.79 -6.73 -1.13
CA SER A 102 0.27 -7.38 -2.33
C SER A 102 -0.39 -6.40 -3.30
N CYS A 103 -0.71 -5.18 -2.84
CA CYS A 103 -1.39 -4.18 -3.65
C CYS A 103 -0.59 -3.80 -4.91
N GLN A 104 -1.29 -3.66 -6.04
CA GLN A 104 -0.72 -3.20 -7.30
C GLN A 104 -0.23 -1.74 -7.24
N TYR A 105 -0.78 -0.93 -6.33
CA TYR A 105 -0.39 0.47 -6.14
C TYR A 105 0.69 0.67 -5.07
N HIS A 106 1.20 -0.42 -4.51
CA HIS A 106 2.48 -0.38 -3.81
C HIS A 106 3.62 -0.15 -4.81
N TYR A 107 4.56 0.74 -4.49
CA TYR A 107 5.67 1.09 -5.38
C TYR A 107 7.03 0.76 -4.76
N GLU A 108 8.00 0.46 -5.61
CA GLU A 108 9.30 -0.14 -5.25
C GLU A 108 10.14 0.62 -4.22
N LYS A 109 10.03 1.96 -4.20
CA LYS A 109 10.92 2.84 -3.42
C LYS A 109 10.17 3.61 -2.33
N ILE A 110 9.14 3.01 -1.74
CA ILE A 110 8.46 3.64 -0.60
C ILE A 110 9.43 3.75 0.58
N GLN A 111 9.66 4.98 1.03
CA GLN A 111 10.44 5.25 2.23
C GLN A 111 9.50 5.54 3.39
N TYR A 112 9.43 4.63 4.36
CA TYR A 112 8.51 4.74 5.50
C TYR A 112 8.66 6.08 6.26
N LYS A 113 9.91 6.50 6.54
CA LYS A 113 10.19 7.75 7.26
C LYS A 113 9.63 8.98 6.53
N ALA A 114 9.81 9.05 5.21
CA ALA A 114 9.26 10.13 4.39
C ALA A 114 7.73 10.03 4.28
N ALA A 115 7.21 8.81 4.12
CA ALA A 115 5.78 8.52 4.03
C ALA A 115 5.01 8.82 5.33
N LYS A 116 5.69 8.83 6.48
CA LYS A 116 5.15 9.20 7.80
C LYS A 116 5.14 10.71 8.05
N ALA A 117 5.91 11.49 7.28
CA ALA A 117 5.97 12.93 7.46
C ALA A 117 4.68 13.61 6.96
N THR A 118 4.06 14.41 7.82
CA THR A 118 2.92 15.26 7.48
C THR A 118 3.39 16.64 7.03
N SER A 119 2.65 17.28 6.12
CA SER A 119 2.84 18.69 5.78
C SER A 119 1.50 19.32 5.46
N ASN A 120 1.42 20.65 5.40
CA ASN A 120 0.20 21.34 4.95
C ASN A 120 -0.22 20.92 3.53
N ARG A 121 0.75 20.51 2.70
CA ARG A 121 0.52 19.99 1.33
C ARG A 121 0.26 18.49 1.27
N SER A 122 0.37 17.80 2.41
CA SER A 122 0.15 16.36 2.54
C SER A 122 -0.40 16.02 3.93
N PRO A 123 -1.66 16.40 4.21
CA PRO A 123 -2.25 16.32 5.54
C PRO A 123 -2.57 14.88 5.96
N CYS A 124 -2.82 13.98 5.00
CA CYS A 124 -3.06 12.56 5.27
C CYS A 124 -1.86 11.74 4.82
N THR A 125 -1.14 11.14 5.76
CA THR A 125 -0.03 10.25 5.41
C THR A 125 -0.53 8.90 4.92
N ASN A 126 -1.63 8.37 5.49
CA ASN A 126 -2.15 7.04 5.20
C ASN A 126 -1.04 5.98 5.11
N VAL A 127 -0.09 6.04 6.05
CA VAL A 127 1.01 5.07 6.18
C VAL A 127 0.59 3.99 7.15
N SER A 128 0.95 2.73 6.87
CA SER A 128 0.75 1.63 7.82
C SER A 128 1.36 2.00 9.18
N LEU A 129 0.59 1.85 10.25
CA LEU A 129 1.07 2.12 11.61
C LEU A 129 1.66 0.84 12.21
N HIS A 130 2.67 1.00 13.06
CA HIS A 130 3.14 -0.09 13.88
C HIS A 130 2.16 -0.29 15.04
N CYS A 131 1.44 -1.41 15.02
CA CYS A 131 0.65 -1.87 16.14
C CYS A 131 1.60 -2.39 17.22
N SER A 132 1.66 -1.73 18.38
CA SER A 132 2.49 -2.17 19.52
C SER A 132 1.95 -3.42 20.23
N LEU A 133 0.78 -3.93 19.81
CA LEU A 133 0.11 -5.10 20.37
C LEU A 133 0.36 -6.39 19.55
N CYS A 134 1.08 -6.35 18.43
CA CYS A 134 1.06 -7.35 17.36
C CYS A 134 2.41 -8.10 17.09
#